data_AF-A0A497DXZ0-F1
#
_entry.id   AF-A0A497DXZ0-F1
#
_cell.length_a   1.000
_cell.length_b   1.000
_cell.length_c   1.000
_cell.angle_alpha   90.00
_cell.angle_beta   90.00
_cell.angle_gamma   90.00
#
_symmetry.space_group_name_H-M   'P 1'
#
loop_
_entity.id
_entity.type
_entity.pdbx_description
1 polymer ?
#
loop_
_entity_poly.entity_id
_entity_poly.type
_entity_poly.pdbx_seq_one_letter_code
_entity_poly.pdbx_strand_id
1 'polypeptide(L)'
;MRKPDHKKRMMEMKRRKFCQSFGCLALWWSAGGLAFRPGYSSDQKIEEEKMAEKIIRVEAKVISQKGTCALGHKVGDVVEFTETGVKGKICLHALYSMLPAVFAMMFEARFPWLSNPDVKTHACPDAANPVVFEITRIREK
;
A
#
# COMPACT_ATOMS: atom_id res chain seq x y z
N MET A 1 35.75 16.10 22.13
CA MET A 1 35.51 14.77 21.54
C MET A 1 34.23 14.81 20.72
N ARG A 2 34.35 14.75 19.39
CA ARG A 2 33.24 14.82 18.43
C ARG A 2 32.76 13.38 18.18
N LYS A 3 31.55 13.03 18.61
CA LYS A 3 30.98 11.69 18.38
C LYS A 3 30.64 11.54 16.88
N PRO A 4 30.96 10.40 16.25
CA PRO A 4 30.65 10.19 14.85
C PRO A 4 29.17 9.94 14.64
N ASP A 5 28.71 10.52 13.53
CA ASP A 5 27.38 10.51 12.95
C ASP A 5 26.96 9.09 12.57
N HIS A 6 26.08 8.48 13.38
CA HIS A 6 25.56 7.13 13.13
C HIS A 6 24.40 7.20 12.13
N LYS A 7 24.75 7.52 10.89
CA LYS A 7 23.89 7.46 9.71
C LYS A 7 23.26 6.06 9.63
N LYS A 8 22.02 5.92 10.13
CA LYS A 8 21.23 4.70 10.01
C LYS A 8 21.06 4.40 8.52
N ARG A 9 21.89 3.50 8.02
CA ARG A 9 21.71 2.80 6.75
C ARG A 9 20.48 1.90 6.94
N MET A 10 19.30 2.49 6.90
CA MET A 10 18.08 1.73 6.72
C MET A 10 18.19 1.09 5.35
N MET A 11 18.33 -0.24 5.35
CA MET A 11 18.25 -1.05 4.15
C MET A 11 16.97 -0.67 3.43
N GLU A 12 17.12 0.07 2.33
CA GLU A 12 16.08 0.29 1.35
C GLU A 12 15.83 -1.04 0.65
N MET A 13 15.04 -1.86 1.32
CA MET A 13 14.60 -3.16 0.85
C MET A 13 13.63 -2.89 -0.29
N LYS A 14 14.09 -3.00 -1.54
CA LYS A 14 13.23 -2.93 -2.73
C LYS A 14 12.05 -3.90 -2.53
N ARG A 15 10.87 -3.31 -2.32
CA ARG A 15 9.59 -3.92 -1.86
C ARG A 15 9.05 -5.10 -2.68
N ARG A 16 9.77 -5.61 -3.68
CA ARG A 16 9.30 -6.64 -4.64
C ARG A 16 10.17 -7.90 -4.77
N LYS A 17 11.06 -8.20 -3.83
CA LYS A 17 11.88 -9.44 -3.91
C LYS A 17 11.47 -10.57 -2.96
N PHE A 18 10.27 -10.52 -2.38
CA PHE A 18 9.79 -11.60 -1.49
C PHE A 18 9.09 -12.75 -2.24
N CYS A 19 8.52 -12.50 -3.42
CA CYS A 19 7.70 -13.51 -4.12
C CYS A 19 8.43 -14.30 -5.22
N GLN A 20 9.71 -14.02 -5.51
CA GLN A 20 10.47 -14.70 -6.57
C GLN A 20 11.40 -15.83 -6.10
N SER A 21 11.40 -16.21 -4.81
CA SER A 21 12.36 -17.21 -4.30
C SER A 21 11.79 -18.59 -3.96
N PHE A 22 10.58 -18.93 -4.41
CA PHE A 22 10.07 -20.31 -4.31
C PHE A 22 9.62 -20.83 -5.68
N GLY A 23 10.61 -21.04 -6.57
CA GLY A 23 10.43 -21.78 -7.81
C GLY A 23 11.24 -23.07 -7.77
N CYS A 24 10.58 -24.16 -7.38
CA CYS A 24 10.87 -25.57 -7.74
C CYS A 24 12.34 -25.96 -8.01
N LEU A 25 13.09 -26.27 -6.95
CA LEU A 25 14.22 -27.20 -7.03
C LEU A 25 13.78 -28.54 -6.43
N ALA A 26 12.91 -29.26 -7.15
CA ALA A 26 12.60 -30.64 -6.85
C ALA A 26 12.67 -31.46 -8.15
N LEU A 27 13.81 -32.14 -8.32
CA LEU A 27 13.95 -33.48 -8.87
C LEU A 27 13.45 -33.74 -10.31
N TRP A 28 14.30 -33.44 -11.29
CA TRP A 28 14.55 -34.21 -12.52
C TRP A 28 15.79 -33.57 -13.17
N TRP A 29 16.83 -34.26 -13.64
CA TRP A 29 16.85 -35.47 -14.44
C TRP A 29 18.31 -35.95 -14.49
N SER A 30 18.52 -37.24 -14.31
CA SER A 30 19.72 -37.94 -14.74
C SER A 30 19.85 -37.87 -16.28
N ALA A 31 21.03 -37.44 -16.73
CA ALA A 31 21.62 -37.68 -18.06
C ALA A 31 20.91 -37.10 -19.30
N GLY A 32 21.69 -36.34 -20.08
CA GLY A 32 21.45 -36.12 -21.51
C GLY A 32 20.99 -34.71 -21.84
N GLY A 33 21.96 -33.84 -22.12
CA GLY A 33 21.72 -32.50 -22.62
C GLY A 33 20.97 -32.48 -23.95
N LEU A 34 19.85 -31.78 -23.98
CA LEU A 34 19.46 -30.89 -25.07
C LEU A 34 18.91 -29.63 -24.42
N ALA A 35 19.61 -28.53 -24.67
CA ALA A 35 19.36 -27.24 -24.07
C ALA A 35 18.02 -26.66 -24.55
N PHE A 36 16.94 -27.00 -23.87
CA PHE A 36 15.78 -26.11 -23.79
C PHE A 36 16.16 -24.98 -22.83
N ARG A 37 16.83 -23.94 -23.36
CA ARG A 37 16.91 -22.65 -22.66
C ARG A 37 15.46 -22.18 -22.50
N PRO A 38 14.90 -22.03 -21.29
CA PRO A 38 13.77 -21.13 -21.17
C PRO A 38 14.33 -19.77 -21.58
N GLY A 39 13.85 -19.24 -22.69
CA GLY A 39 14.14 -17.89 -23.14
C GLY A 39 13.63 -16.91 -22.10
N TYR A 40 14.45 -16.65 -21.08
CA TYR A 40 14.33 -15.48 -20.24
C TYR A 40 14.86 -14.32 -21.07
N SER A 41 13.99 -13.82 -21.96
CA SER A 41 14.27 -12.61 -22.74
C SER A 41 14.45 -11.46 -21.76
N SER A 42 15.61 -10.83 -21.87
CA SER A 42 16.02 -9.61 -21.20
C SER A 42 15.18 -8.38 -21.58
N ASP A 43 14.09 -8.54 -22.35
CA ASP A 43 13.23 -7.46 -22.83
C ASP A 43 12.13 -7.06 -21.84
N GLN A 44 11.98 -7.75 -20.70
CA GLN A 44 11.10 -7.26 -19.63
C GLN A 44 11.67 -6.06 -18.86
N LYS A 45 12.78 -5.49 -19.32
CA LYS A 45 13.42 -4.30 -18.73
C LYS A 45 12.78 -2.97 -19.14
N ILE A 46 11.67 -3.00 -19.88
CA ILE A 46 10.97 -1.81 -20.37
C ILE A 46 9.57 -1.80 -19.77
N GLU A 47 9.43 -1.19 -18.58
CA GLU A 47 8.22 -0.49 -18.07
C GLU A 47 8.31 -0.14 -16.58
N GLU A 48 9.39 -0.50 -15.87
CA GLU A 48 9.59 -0.02 -14.49
C GLU A 48 10.06 1.43 -14.40
N GLU A 49 10.45 2.08 -15.50
CA GLU A 49 11.06 3.42 -15.45
C GLU A 49 10.11 4.61 -15.59
N LYS A 50 8.78 4.39 -15.68
CA LYS A 50 7.83 5.44 -15.30
C LYS A 50 7.52 5.30 -13.82
N MET A 51 8.53 5.62 -13.00
CA MET A 51 8.44 5.65 -11.54
C MET A 51 7.21 6.48 -11.16
N ALA A 52 6.17 5.80 -10.71
CA ALA A 52 5.10 6.43 -9.99
C ALA A 52 5.74 7.12 -8.78
N GLU A 53 5.53 8.44 -8.66
CA GLU A 53 6.10 9.24 -7.58
C GLU A 53 5.89 8.51 -6.24
N LYS A 54 6.94 8.44 -5.43
CA LYS A 54 6.94 7.69 -4.18
C LYS A 54 5.78 8.15 -3.30
N ILE A 55 4.95 7.21 -2.86
CA ILE A 55 3.89 7.48 -1.90
C ILE A 55 4.53 7.71 -0.52
N ILE A 56 4.34 8.90 0.04
CA ILE A 56 4.82 9.26 1.39
C ILE A 56 3.85 8.73 2.44
N ARG A 57 2.55 8.92 2.20
CA ARG A 57 1.48 8.60 3.15
C ARG A 57 0.14 8.45 2.44
N VAL A 58 -0.82 7.88 3.14
CA VAL A 58 -2.22 7.78 2.72
C VAL A 58 -3.08 8.56 3.70
N GLU A 59 -4.00 9.38 3.21
CA GLU A 59 -4.90 10.17 4.05
C GLU A 59 -6.33 9.66 3.88
N ALA A 60 -7.06 9.49 4.99
CA ALA A 60 -8.49 9.24 4.98
C ALA A 60 -9.22 10.46 5.51
N LYS A 61 -9.95 11.16 4.64
CA LYS A 61 -10.74 12.34 4.97
C LYS A 61 -12.21 11.98 5.09
N VAL A 62 -12.90 12.46 6.12
CA VAL A 62 -14.35 12.30 6.23
C VAL A 62 -15.04 13.22 5.23
N ILE A 63 -15.74 12.65 4.26
CA ILE A 63 -16.50 13.40 3.23
C ILE A 63 -17.99 13.45 3.53
N SER A 64 -18.54 12.46 4.23
CA SER A 64 -19.95 12.47 4.62
C SER A 64 -20.16 11.69 5.92
N GLN A 65 -21.21 12.09 6.64
CA GLN A 65 -21.66 11.43 7.86
C GLN A 65 -23.18 11.39 7.83
N LYS A 66 -23.75 10.20 7.97
CA LYS A 66 -25.17 10.03 8.24
C LYS A 66 -25.36 9.68 9.71
N GLY A 67 -26.29 10.37 10.37
CA GLY A 67 -26.53 10.19 11.80
C GLY A 67 -25.37 10.67 12.66
N THR A 68 -25.10 9.95 13.76
CA THR A 68 -24.14 10.38 14.78
C THR A 68 -23.06 9.32 14.97
N CYS A 69 -21.79 9.70 14.78
CA CYS A 69 -20.67 8.83 15.10
C CYS A 69 -20.39 8.84 16.60
N ALA A 70 -20.32 7.67 17.25
CA ALA A 70 -20.01 7.54 18.67
C ALA A 70 -18.61 8.07 19.05
N LEU A 71 -17.65 8.05 18.13
CA LEU A 71 -16.32 8.65 18.32
C LEU A 71 -16.34 10.18 18.18
N GLY A 72 -17.40 10.74 17.59
CA GLY A 72 -17.54 12.18 17.35
C GLY A 72 -16.86 12.67 16.07
N HIS A 73 -16.66 11.80 15.08
CA HIS A 73 -16.18 12.21 13.75
C HIS A 73 -17.09 13.25 13.10
N LYS A 74 -16.50 14.19 12.37
CA LYS A 74 -17.19 15.23 11.57
C LYS A 74 -16.62 15.29 10.16
N VAL A 75 -17.42 15.84 9.24
CA VAL A 75 -16.96 16.12 7.87
C VAL A 75 -15.76 17.06 7.91
N GLY A 76 -14.70 16.69 7.20
CA GLY A 76 -13.42 17.41 7.20
C GLY A 76 -12.35 16.84 8.11
N ASP A 77 -12.68 15.92 9.01
CA ASP A 77 -11.67 15.21 9.81
C ASP A 77 -10.72 14.42 8.89
N VAL A 78 -9.43 14.39 9.23
CA VAL A 78 -8.41 13.67 8.48
C VAL A 78 -7.66 12.71 9.40
N VAL A 79 -7.48 11.49 8.91
CA VAL A 79 -6.63 10.45 9.53
C VAL A 79 -5.49 10.15 8.59
N GLU A 80 -4.26 10.23 9.09
CA GLU A 80 -3.04 10.00 8.33
C GLU A 80 -2.50 8.60 8.60
N PHE A 81 -2.20 7.87 7.53
CA PHE A 81 -1.62 6.53 7.58
C PHE A 81 -0.21 6.57 6.99
N THR A 82 0.74 6.12 7.80
CA THR A 82 2.15 5.97 7.45
C THR A 82 2.59 4.54 7.73
N GLU A 83 3.76 4.15 7.23
CA GLU A 83 4.34 2.82 7.50
C GLU A 83 4.61 2.58 8.99
N THR A 84 4.86 3.65 9.75
CA THR A 84 5.19 3.58 11.17
C THR A 84 3.97 3.65 12.08
N GLY A 85 2.81 4.02 11.55
CA GLY A 85 1.57 4.09 12.34
C GLY A 85 0.49 4.99 11.75
N VAL A 86 -0.54 5.19 12.57
CA VAL A 86 -1.73 5.98 12.25
C VAL A 86 -1.76 7.23 13.13
N LYS A 87 -1.98 8.40 12.54
CA LYS A 87 -2.16 9.67 13.25
C LYS A 87 -3.58 10.20 13.02
N GLY A 88 -4.17 10.74 14.08
CA GLY A 88 -5.55 11.21 14.06
C GLY A 88 -6.45 10.31 14.88
N LYS A 89 -7.70 10.74 15.05
CA LYS A 89 -8.71 9.98 15.79
C LYS A 89 -9.36 9.00 14.84
N ILE A 90 -9.40 7.72 15.17
CA ILE A 90 -10.15 6.71 14.43
C ILE A 90 -10.54 5.58 15.38
N CYS A 91 -11.76 5.05 15.25
CA CYS A 91 -12.20 3.92 16.08
C CYS A 91 -11.66 2.61 15.50
N LEU A 92 -11.56 1.58 16.35
CA LEU A 92 -11.01 0.29 15.96
C LEU A 92 -11.81 -0.38 14.83
N HIS A 93 -13.14 -0.24 14.82
CA HIS A 93 -14.01 -0.79 13.76
C HIS A 93 -13.71 -0.16 12.40
N ALA A 94 -13.65 1.17 12.34
CA ALA A 94 -13.35 1.88 11.11
C ALA A 94 -11.93 1.53 10.63
N LEU A 95 -10.95 1.60 11.53
CA LEU A 95 -9.56 1.26 11.25
C LEU A 95 -9.42 -0.14 10.67
N TYR A 96 -9.92 -1.16 11.37
CA TYR A 96 -9.85 -2.56 10.93
C TYR A 96 -10.49 -2.77 9.55
N SER A 97 -11.66 -2.17 9.31
CA SER A 97 -12.38 -2.33 8.05
C SER A 97 -11.67 -1.69 6.85
N MET A 98 -11.00 -0.54 7.05
CA MET A 98 -10.37 0.22 5.96
C MET A 98 -8.89 -0.13 5.76
N LEU A 99 -8.24 -0.70 6.78
CA LEU A 99 -6.81 -0.99 6.76
C LEU A 99 -6.36 -1.81 5.54
N PRO A 100 -7.07 -2.86 5.08
CA PRO A 100 -6.66 -3.59 3.87
C PRO A 100 -6.60 -2.70 2.63
N ALA A 101 -7.53 -1.75 2.52
CA ALA A 101 -7.57 -0.79 1.42
C ALA A 101 -6.42 0.21 1.51
N VAL A 102 -6.22 0.79 2.69
CA VAL A 102 -5.14 1.75 2.96
C VAL A 102 -3.78 1.11 2.67
N PHE A 103 -3.57 -0.11 3.17
CA PHE A 103 -2.34 -0.86 2.96
C PHE A 103 -2.12 -1.13 1.46
N ALA A 104 -3.12 -1.64 0.74
CA ALA A 104 -3.03 -1.83 -0.70
C ALA A 104 -2.67 -0.54 -1.45
N MET A 105 -3.31 0.59 -1.11
CA MET A 105 -3.02 1.89 -1.73
C MET A 105 -1.61 2.40 -1.41
N MET A 106 -1.12 2.20 -0.18
CA MET A 106 0.22 2.57 0.26
C MET A 106 1.33 1.85 -0.51
N PHE A 107 1.05 0.63 -0.99
CA PHE A 107 1.95 -0.19 -1.82
C PHE A 107 1.60 -0.16 -3.31
N GLU A 108 0.96 0.91 -3.76
CA GLU A 108 0.62 1.19 -5.17
C GLU A 108 -0.40 0.27 -5.83
N ALA A 109 -1.09 -0.60 -5.11
CA ALA A 109 -2.07 -1.51 -5.72
C ALA A 109 -3.18 -0.73 -6.44
N ARG A 110 -3.54 -1.13 -7.67
CA ARG A 110 -4.61 -0.49 -8.45
C ARG A 110 -5.88 -1.34 -8.38
N PHE A 111 -7.00 -0.70 -8.08
CA PHE A 111 -8.31 -1.35 -8.08
C PHE A 111 -9.00 -1.12 -9.42
N PRO A 112 -9.43 -2.17 -10.16
CA PRO A 112 -9.93 -2.02 -11.52
C PRO A 112 -11.28 -1.30 -11.64
N TRP A 113 -12.03 -1.18 -10.54
CA TRP A 113 -13.34 -0.51 -10.50
C TRP A 113 -13.29 0.96 -10.06
N LEU A 114 -12.12 1.51 -9.73
CA LEU A 114 -11.99 2.93 -9.37
C LEU A 114 -11.77 3.78 -10.62
N SER A 115 -12.47 4.91 -10.72
CA SER A 115 -12.26 5.89 -11.79
C SER A 115 -10.90 6.60 -11.65
N ASN A 116 -10.52 6.95 -10.43
CA ASN A 116 -9.20 7.46 -10.09
C ASN A 116 -8.45 6.43 -9.24
N PRO A 117 -7.29 5.90 -9.69
CA PRO A 117 -6.54 4.89 -8.94
C PRO A 117 -6.01 5.40 -7.59
N ASP A 118 -5.87 6.71 -7.42
CA ASP A 118 -5.31 7.34 -6.22
C ASP A 118 -6.38 7.76 -5.20
N VAL A 119 -7.68 7.60 -5.52
CA VAL A 119 -8.81 7.97 -4.65
C VAL A 119 -9.77 6.80 -4.47
N LYS A 120 -10.07 6.43 -3.23
CA LYS A 120 -11.01 5.36 -2.89
C LYS A 120 -11.94 5.81 -1.77
N THR A 121 -13.23 5.56 -1.89
CA THR A 121 -14.17 5.73 -0.78
C THR A 121 -14.29 4.46 0.07
N HIS A 122 -14.41 4.62 1.38
CA HIS A 122 -14.66 3.52 2.33
C HIS A 122 -15.66 3.96 3.39
N ALA A 123 -16.72 3.18 3.59
CA ALA A 123 -17.72 3.46 4.62
C ALA A 123 -17.34 2.78 5.94
N CYS A 124 -17.63 3.45 7.05
CA CYS A 124 -17.63 2.85 8.38
C CYS A 124 -18.57 1.62 8.38
N PRO A 125 -18.18 0.51 9.03
CA PRO A 125 -19.03 -0.68 9.12
C PRO A 125 -20.28 -0.49 10.01
N ASP A 126 -20.47 0.69 10.60
CA ASP A 126 -21.70 1.06 11.29
C ASP A 126 -22.82 1.36 10.27
N ALA A 127 -23.72 0.40 10.11
CA ALA A 127 -24.84 0.49 9.18
C ALA A 127 -25.88 1.56 9.57
N ALA A 128 -26.02 1.87 10.87
CA ALA A 128 -26.99 2.85 11.35
C ALA A 128 -26.49 4.28 11.16
N ASN A 129 -25.19 4.51 11.39
CA ASN A 129 -24.56 5.83 11.28
C ASN A 129 -23.31 5.81 10.39
N PRO A 130 -23.44 5.55 9.08
CA PRO A 130 -22.28 5.41 8.22
C PRO A 130 -21.55 6.74 8.04
N VAL A 131 -20.28 6.74 8.44
CA VAL A 131 -19.30 7.78 8.11
C VAL A 131 -18.55 7.31 6.87
N VAL A 132 -18.49 8.13 5.82
CA VAL A 132 -17.77 7.80 4.60
C VAL A 132 -16.45 8.56 4.57
N PHE A 133 -15.38 7.79 4.41
CA PHE A 133 -14.01 8.27 4.28
C PHE A 133 -13.59 8.24 2.81
N GLU A 134 -12.95 9.30 2.36
CA GLU A 134 -12.20 9.34 1.11
C GLU A 134 -10.73 9.11 1.42
N ILE A 135 -10.19 8.01 0.91
CA ILE A 135 -8.82 7.57 1.06
C ILE A 135 -8.03 8.03 -0.17
N THR A 136 -7.00 8.84 0.05
CA THR A 136 -6.21 9.47 -1.01
C THR A 136 -4.72 9.22 -0.80
N ARG A 137 -3.97 8.97 -1.88
CA ARG A 137 -2.52 8.81 -1.84
C ARG A 137 -1.83 10.16 -1.90
N ILE A 138 -0.85 10.38 -1.04
CA ILE A 138 0.00 11.57 -1.07
C ILE A 138 1.39 11.16 -1.58
N ARG A 139 1.77 11.72 -2.73
CA ARG A 139 3.04 11.48 -3.42
C ARG A 139 4.04 12.60 -3.14
N GLU A 140 5.32 12.26 -3.18
CA GLU A 140 6.43 13.22 -3.14
C GLU A 140 6.52 13.93 -4.50
N LYS A 141 6.32 15.26 -4.51
CA LYS A 141 6.44 16.11 -5.71
C LYS A 141 7.89 16.39 -6.07
#